data_AF-K2CV31-F1
#
_entry.id   AF-K2CV31-F1
#
_cell.length_a   1.000
_cell.length_b   1.000
_cell.length_c   1.000
_cell.angle_alpha   90.00
_cell.angle_beta   90.00
_cell.angle_gamma   90.00
#
_symmetry.space_group_name_H-M   'P 1'
#
loop_
_entity.id
_entity.type
_entity.pdbx_description
1 polymer ?
#
loop_
_entity_poly.entity_id
_entity_poly.type
_entity_poly.pdbx_seq_one_letter_code
_entity_poly.pdbx_strand_id
1 'polypeptide(L)'
;MPDITIAVPNIGLKAYFKFRDPINTFITNKYNLDTDTTKLIVSSIISMKDMIKNDLRDPYTNIYLVAAISEAEYKKDLLDDIVIISFTFIDNKDIERTFRVPINYIEEISDVTNIDYAEKLIVISLNKLPLNLDTTMHFTDLLDFIETRLGIVPEIKEVTVGNVELVTTLEHTTRETVRTNMVTVHKTNEIKLSELQLAYNELLNRLVLLQQSIP
;
A
#
# COMPACT_ATOMS: atom_id res chain seq x y z
N MET A 1 -0.72 36.11 11.58
CA MET A 1 0.24 34.99 11.52
C MET A 1 -0.24 34.05 10.44
N PRO A 2 0.62 33.50 9.57
CA PRO A 2 0.17 32.66 8.49
C PRO A 2 -0.49 31.40 9.08
N ASP A 3 -1.71 31.11 8.65
CA ASP A 3 -2.44 29.88 8.97
C ASP A 3 -1.69 28.70 8.34
N ILE A 4 -0.72 28.16 9.09
CA ILE A 4 -0.11 26.88 8.75
C ILE A 4 -1.20 25.85 9.00
N THR A 5 -1.95 25.52 7.96
CA THR A 5 -2.95 24.44 8.00
C THR A 5 -2.17 23.14 7.94
N ILE A 6 -1.71 22.66 9.10
CA ILE A 6 -1.11 21.32 9.19
C ILE A 6 -2.25 20.33 8.95
N ALA A 7 -2.07 19.46 7.96
CA ALA A 7 -3.01 18.38 7.72
C ALA A 7 -3.08 17.49 8.97
N VAL A 8 -4.30 17.15 9.40
CA VAL A 8 -4.51 16.24 10.53
C VAL A 8 -3.77 14.93 10.24
N PRO A 9 -2.81 14.49 11.09
CA PRO A 9 -2.04 13.28 10.83
C PRO A 9 -2.94 12.04 10.89
N ASN A 10 -2.55 10.96 10.20
CA ASN A 10 -3.31 9.71 10.26
C ASN A 10 -3.07 8.95 11.57
N ILE A 11 -4.10 8.24 12.06
CA ILE A 11 -3.95 7.31 13.19
C ILE A 11 -2.96 6.21 12.78
N GLY A 12 -2.01 5.89 13.67
CA GLY A 12 -0.95 4.92 13.43
C GLY A 12 0.31 5.50 12.78
N LEU A 13 0.30 6.78 12.37
CA LEU A 13 1.48 7.46 11.84
C LEU A 13 2.60 7.49 12.89
N LYS A 14 3.80 7.04 12.49
CA LYS A 14 5.02 7.11 13.30
C LYS A 14 5.97 8.13 12.69
N ALA A 15 6.08 9.30 13.29
CA ALA A 15 6.90 10.40 12.76
C ALA A 15 7.56 11.21 13.88
N TYR A 16 8.41 12.15 13.52
CA TYR A 16 8.92 13.17 14.43
C TYR A 16 7.99 14.37 14.34
N PHE A 17 7.68 14.95 15.50
CA PHE A 17 6.76 16.08 15.58
C PHE A 17 7.47 17.21 16.29
N LYS A 18 7.47 18.38 15.66
CA LYS A 18 7.94 19.61 16.29
C LYS A 18 6.74 20.34 16.88
N PHE A 19 6.81 20.72 18.14
CA PHE A 19 5.73 21.42 18.83
C PHE A 19 6.09 22.89 19.08
N ARG A 20 5.07 23.75 19.10
CA ARG A 20 5.20 25.14 19.54
C ARG A 20 5.19 25.22 21.06
N ASP A 21 5.82 26.26 21.59
CA ASP A 21 5.64 26.61 23.00
C ASP A 21 4.19 27.07 23.28
N PRO A 22 3.66 26.81 24.49
CA PRO A 22 4.35 26.25 25.66
C PRO A 22 4.36 24.71 25.73
N ILE A 23 3.76 24.02 24.77
CA ILE A 23 3.64 22.55 24.77
C ILE A 23 5.00 21.87 24.65
N ASN A 24 5.89 22.39 23.80
CA ASN A 24 7.24 21.84 23.66
C ASN A 24 7.98 21.81 25.00
N THR A 25 8.04 22.97 25.66
CA THR A 25 8.61 23.11 27.01
C THR A 25 7.97 22.16 28.03
N PHE A 26 6.65 21.99 28.00
CA PHE A 26 5.95 21.05 28.88
C PHE A 26 6.36 19.60 28.64
N ILE A 27 6.44 19.17 27.37
CA ILE A 27 6.81 17.80 27.00
C ILE A 27 8.24 17.50 27.44
N THR A 28 9.18 18.40 27.13
CA THR A 28 10.60 18.25 27.53
C THR A 28 10.74 18.19 29.04
N ASN A 29 10.06 19.04 29.80
CA ASN A 29 10.19 19.06 31.26
C ASN A 29 9.51 17.88 31.95
N LYS A 30 8.31 17.48 31.50
CA LYS A 30 7.52 16.43 32.17
C LYS A 30 7.99 15.03 31.81
N TYR A 31 8.42 14.82 30.57
CA TYR A 31 8.75 13.50 30.04
C TYR A 31 10.24 13.33 29.75
N ASN A 32 11.06 14.39 29.92
CA ASN A 32 12.47 14.38 29.51
C ASN A 32 12.64 13.90 28.06
N LEU A 33 11.71 14.33 27.21
CA LEU A 33 11.54 13.88 25.84
C LEU A 33 12.00 14.96 24.89
N ASP A 34 12.93 14.61 24.01
CA ASP A 34 13.30 15.40 22.85
C ASP A 34 12.51 14.89 21.64
N THR A 35 11.58 15.70 21.17
CA THR A 35 10.62 15.33 20.11
C THR A 35 11.25 15.39 18.72
N ASP A 36 12.43 16.01 18.59
CA ASP A 36 13.21 16.02 17.34
C ASP A 36 13.99 14.72 17.15
N THR A 37 14.27 13.99 18.24
CA THR A 37 15.03 12.73 18.22
C THR A 37 14.21 11.50 18.57
N THR A 38 12.97 11.67 19.05
CA THR A 38 12.07 10.55 19.40
C THR A 38 10.87 10.46 18.46
N LYS A 39 10.67 9.28 17.86
CA LYS A 39 9.47 8.99 17.06
C LYS A 39 8.24 8.88 17.95
N LEU A 40 7.20 9.62 17.60
CA LEU A 40 5.89 9.53 18.25
C LEU A 40 4.92 8.79 17.35
N ILE A 41 4.02 8.03 17.97
CA ILE A 41 2.95 7.30 17.28
C ILE A 41 1.63 8.01 17.57
N VAL A 42 0.88 8.36 16.53
CA VAL A 42 -0.47 8.91 16.68
C VAL A 42 -1.42 7.79 17.08
N SER A 43 -1.93 7.80 18.31
CA SER A 43 -2.81 6.75 18.83
C SER A 43 -4.30 7.04 18.66
N SER A 44 -4.70 8.29 18.83
CA SER A 44 -6.09 8.70 18.63
C SER A 44 -6.20 10.18 18.29
N ILE A 45 -7.33 10.52 17.66
CA ILE A 45 -7.64 11.86 17.18
C ILE A 45 -9.10 12.11 17.55
N ILE A 46 -9.36 13.11 18.39
CA ILE A 46 -10.69 13.38 18.96
C ILE A 46 -10.94 14.89 18.91
N SER A 47 -12.13 15.33 18.50
CA SER A 47 -12.49 16.75 18.57
C SER A 47 -12.66 17.20 20.03
N MET A 48 -12.45 18.49 20.31
CA MET A 48 -12.68 19.03 21.66
C MET A 48 -14.11 18.78 22.14
N LYS A 49 -15.12 18.99 21.29
CA LYS A 49 -16.51 18.75 21.66
C LYS A 49 -16.78 17.28 21.96
N ASP A 50 -16.22 16.35 21.20
CA ASP A 50 -16.38 14.92 21.45
C ASP A 50 -15.65 14.48 22.71
N MET A 51 -14.49 15.07 23.03
CA MET A 51 -13.76 14.75 24.26
C MET A 51 -14.56 15.15 25.51
N ILE A 52 -15.21 16.32 25.49
CA ILE A 52 -16.06 16.79 26.59
C ILE A 52 -17.33 15.93 26.72
N LYS A 53 -17.96 15.58 25.59
CA LYS A 53 -19.24 14.85 25.58
C LYS A 53 -19.09 13.35 25.87
N ASN A 54 -18.09 12.70 25.27
CA ASN A 54 -17.98 11.24 25.26
C ASN A 54 -16.93 10.72 26.25
N ASP A 55 -15.82 11.44 26.42
CA ASP A 55 -14.69 10.96 27.25
C ASP A 55 -14.80 11.46 28.71
N LEU A 56 -15.78 12.33 29.02
CA LEU A 56 -16.02 12.95 30.34
C LEU A 56 -14.78 13.61 30.95
N ARG A 57 -13.77 13.93 30.14
CA ARG A 57 -12.53 14.58 30.55
C ARG A 57 -12.59 16.04 30.16
N ASP A 58 -12.24 16.88 31.12
CA ASP A 58 -12.06 18.29 30.86
C ASP A 58 -10.72 18.53 30.13
N PRO A 59 -10.73 19.03 28.87
CA PRO A 59 -9.51 19.36 28.12
C PRO A 59 -8.69 20.42 28.82
N TYR A 60 -9.35 21.36 29.51
CA TYR A 60 -8.68 22.50 30.09
C TYR A 60 -7.74 22.06 31.21
N THR A 61 -8.24 21.32 32.20
CA THR A 61 -7.42 20.84 33.33
C THR A 61 -6.32 19.86 32.91
N ASN A 62 -6.58 18.98 31.93
CA ASN A 62 -5.67 17.90 31.57
C ASN A 62 -4.59 18.27 30.53
N ILE A 63 -4.81 19.33 29.76
CA ILE A 63 -3.92 19.71 28.65
C ILE A 63 -3.49 21.16 28.81
N TYR A 64 -4.44 22.09 28.86
CA TYR A 64 -4.14 23.53 28.83
C TYR A 64 -3.49 24.01 30.13
N LEU A 65 -4.08 23.67 31.27
CA LEU A 65 -3.61 24.11 32.59
C LEU A 65 -2.20 23.57 32.90
N VAL A 66 -1.98 22.27 32.64
CA VAL A 66 -0.68 21.63 32.88
C VAL A 66 0.40 22.11 31.91
N ALA A 67 0.04 22.54 30.71
CA ALA A 67 0.96 23.18 29.76
C ALA A 67 1.10 24.70 29.96
N ALA A 68 0.51 25.26 31.03
CA ALA A 68 0.50 26.70 31.33
C ALA A 68 -0.11 27.58 30.21
N ILE A 69 -1.10 27.04 29.48
CA ILE A 69 -1.85 27.76 28.46
C ILE A 69 -3.00 28.53 29.11
N SER A 70 -3.24 29.76 28.64
CA SER A 70 -4.29 30.63 29.18
C SER A 70 -5.71 30.10 28.90
N GLU A 71 -6.66 30.43 29.79
CA GLU A 71 -8.07 30.11 29.59
C GLU A 71 -8.67 30.82 28.37
N ALA A 72 -8.11 31.97 27.98
CA ALA A 72 -8.54 32.71 26.80
C ALA A 72 -8.26 31.93 25.50
N GLU A 73 -7.08 31.31 25.40
CA GLU A 73 -6.72 30.45 24.25
C GLU A 73 -7.57 29.19 24.23
N TYR A 74 -7.79 28.55 25.38
CA TYR A 74 -8.69 27.40 25.48
C TYR A 74 -10.11 27.71 24.96
N LYS A 75 -10.69 28.86 25.35
CA LYS A 75 -12.03 29.25 24.89
C LYS A 75 -12.08 29.49 23.39
N LYS A 76 -11.01 30.03 22.81
CA LYS A 76 -10.90 30.20 21.36
C LYS A 76 -10.85 28.84 20.66
N ASP A 77 -9.98 27.96 21.11
CA ASP A 77 -9.81 26.62 20.55
C ASP A 77 -11.08 25.75 20.67
N LEU A 78 -11.85 25.95 21.75
CA LEU A 78 -13.14 25.30 21.95
C LEU A 78 -14.22 25.80 20.98
N LEU A 79 -14.22 27.10 20.66
CA LEU A 79 -15.13 27.67 19.67
C LEU A 79 -14.79 27.18 18.26
N ASP A 80 -13.50 27.08 17.95
CA ASP A 80 -12.97 26.61 16.66
C ASP A 80 -13.03 25.07 16.52
N ASP A 81 -13.47 24.35 17.56
CA ASP A 81 -13.61 22.89 17.62
C ASP A 81 -12.34 22.14 17.23
N ILE A 82 -11.22 22.59 17.81
CA ILE A 82 -9.90 22.08 17.49
C ILE A 82 -9.79 20.60 17.85
N VAL A 83 -9.06 19.87 17.02
CA VAL A 83 -8.79 18.45 17.20
C VAL A 83 -7.63 18.25 18.18
N ILE A 84 -7.81 17.33 19.13
CA ILE A 84 -6.80 16.89 20.08
C ILE A 84 -6.23 15.56 19.59
N ILE A 85 -4.91 15.51 19.50
CA ILE A 85 -4.16 14.34 19.04
C ILE A 85 -3.49 13.70 20.26
N SER A 86 -3.70 12.40 20.44
CA SER A 86 -2.98 11.61 21.45
C SER A 86 -1.76 10.97 20.81
N PHE A 87 -0.60 11.18 21.44
CA PHE A 87 0.67 10.60 21.06
C PHE A 87 1.07 9.52 22.05
N THR A 88 1.64 8.45 21.52
CA THR A 88 2.24 7.37 22.26
C THR A 88 3.73 7.32 21.95
N PHE A 89 4.55 7.16 22.99
CA PHE A 89 6.00 6.96 22.86
C PHE A 89 6.49 5.97 23.92
N ILE A 90 7.66 5.37 23.64
CA ILE A 90 8.34 4.49 24.59
C ILE A 90 9.45 5.31 25.24
N ASP A 91 9.39 5.44 26.57
CA ASP A 91 10.41 6.13 27.36
C ASP A 91 11.69 5.27 27.47
N ASN A 92 12.81 5.86 27.91
CA ASN A 92 14.12 5.21 28.10
C ASN A 92 14.12 4.02 29.09
N LYS A 93 12.97 3.72 29.70
CA LYS A 93 12.74 2.60 30.63
C LYS A 93 11.81 1.53 30.03
N ASP A 94 11.60 1.55 28.72
CA ASP A 94 10.68 0.67 27.99
C ASP A 94 9.22 0.74 28.48
N ILE A 95 8.81 1.90 29.00
CA ILE A 95 7.44 2.15 29.45
C ILE A 95 6.71 2.95 28.37
N GLU A 96 5.60 2.41 27.90
CA GLU A 96 4.69 3.12 27.00
C GLU A 96 4.01 4.27 27.75
N ARG A 97 4.23 5.49 27.26
CA ARG A 97 3.62 6.70 27.81
C ARG A 97 2.79 7.38 26.74
N THR A 98 1.74 8.04 27.20
CA THR A 98 0.84 8.80 26.33
C THR A 98 0.71 10.24 26.82
N PHE A 99 0.57 11.15 25.86
CA PHE A 99 0.23 12.55 26.12
C PHE A 99 -0.66 13.08 25.00
N ARG A 100 -1.37 14.17 25.27
CA ARG A 100 -2.34 14.76 24.35
C ARG A 100 -1.94 16.19 24.02
N VAL A 101 -2.04 16.56 22.76
CA VAL A 101 -1.69 17.89 22.25
C VAL A 101 -2.77 18.37 21.30
N PRO A 102 -3.23 19.62 21.41
CA PRO A 102 -4.12 20.21 20.41
C PRO A 102 -3.36 20.52 19.11
N ILE A 103 -4.00 20.29 17.95
CA ILE A 103 -3.31 20.34 16.64
C ILE A 103 -2.66 21.70 16.32
N ASN A 104 -3.18 22.81 16.84
CA ASN A 104 -2.64 24.16 16.65
C ASN A 104 -1.24 24.37 17.24
N TYR A 105 -0.81 23.51 18.17
CA TYR A 105 0.53 23.53 18.76
C TYR A 105 1.51 22.58 18.07
N ILE A 106 1.08 21.85 17.03
CA ILE A 106 2.02 21.15 16.15
C ILE A 106 2.57 22.21 15.18
N GLU A 107 3.89 22.25 15.00
CA GLU A 107 4.55 23.17 14.07
C GLU A 107 4.94 22.46 12.78
N GLU A 108 5.52 21.27 12.90
CA GLU A 108 6.06 20.50 11.79
C GLU A 108 5.91 19.00 12.05
N ILE A 109 5.68 18.25 10.98
CA ILE A 109 5.68 16.79 10.98
C ILE A 109 6.83 16.37 10.07
N SER A 110 7.92 15.90 10.68
CA SER A 110 9.12 15.47 9.97
C SER A 110 9.09 13.95 9.87
N ASP A 111 8.76 13.46 8.68
CA ASP A 111 8.85 12.03 8.39
C ASP A 111 10.30 11.69 8.02
N VAL A 112 11.05 11.12 8.96
CA VAL A 112 12.38 10.61 8.65
C VAL A 112 12.17 9.26 7.99
N THR A 113 12.17 9.33 6.66
CA THR A 113 12.20 8.26 5.65
C THR A 113 10.93 7.41 5.53
N ASN A 114 10.09 7.69 4.53
CA ASN A 114 9.11 6.73 4.02
C ASN A 114 9.08 6.78 2.48
N ILE A 115 9.80 5.85 1.85
CA ILE A 115 9.35 5.37 0.55
C ILE A 115 8.17 4.46 0.87
N ASP A 116 6.99 4.80 0.38
CA ASP A 116 5.80 4.01 0.62
C ASP A 116 5.92 2.63 -0.04
N TYR A 117 5.96 1.58 0.78
CA TYR A 117 5.81 0.20 0.31
C TYR A 117 4.36 -0.22 0.51
N ALA A 118 3.73 -0.69 -0.56
CA ALA A 118 2.41 -1.28 -0.52
C ALA A 118 2.47 -2.71 -1.05
N GLU A 119 1.82 -3.64 -0.38
CA GLU A 119 1.59 -4.99 -0.89
C GLU A 119 0.58 -4.91 -2.05
N LYS A 120 0.95 -5.44 -3.21
CA LYS A 120 0.09 -5.47 -4.40
C LYS A 120 -0.21 -6.91 -4.76
N LEU A 121 -1.49 -7.25 -4.79
CA LEU A 121 -1.96 -8.59 -5.14
C LEU A 121 -2.56 -8.58 -6.55
N ILE A 122 -2.13 -9.51 -7.40
CA ILE A 122 -2.62 -9.68 -8.76
C ILE A 122 -3.49 -10.94 -8.79
N VAL A 123 -4.78 -10.78 -9.11
CA VAL A 123 -5.71 -11.91 -9.32
C VAL A 123 -5.96 -12.08 -10.81
N ILE A 124 -5.69 -13.26 -11.34
CA ILE A 124 -5.94 -13.61 -12.75
C ILE A 124 -6.97 -14.72 -12.80
N SER A 125 -8.10 -14.49 -13.47
CA SER A 125 -9.11 -15.53 -13.72
C SER A 125 -8.82 -16.22 -15.06
N LEU A 126 -8.57 -17.53 -15.00
CA LEU A 126 -8.30 -18.36 -16.19
C LEU A 126 -9.57 -19.00 -16.81
N ASN A 127 -10.76 -18.63 -16.30
CA ASN A 127 -12.04 -19.26 -16.66
C ASN A 127 -12.07 -20.78 -16.41
N LYS A 128 -13.10 -21.47 -16.90
CA LYS A 128 -13.27 -22.92 -16.72
C LYS A 128 -12.25 -23.68 -17.58
N LEU A 129 -11.26 -24.28 -16.93
CA LEU A 129 -10.28 -25.17 -17.56
C LEU A 129 -10.55 -26.64 -17.18
N PRO A 130 -10.16 -27.61 -18.02
CA PRO A 130 -10.16 -29.01 -17.64
C PRO A 130 -9.23 -29.23 -16.44
N LEU A 131 -9.66 -30.04 -15.47
CA LEU A 131 -8.86 -30.38 -14.26
C LEU A 131 -7.52 -31.05 -14.58
N ASN A 132 -7.45 -31.70 -15.74
CA ASN A 132 -6.32 -32.44 -16.25
C ASN A 132 -5.44 -31.61 -17.21
N LEU A 133 -5.74 -30.31 -17.39
CA LEU A 133 -4.85 -29.42 -18.11
C LEU A 133 -3.72 -28.98 -17.19
N ASP A 134 -2.50 -29.36 -17.52
CA ASP A 134 -1.32 -28.91 -16.79
C ASP A 134 -1.01 -27.45 -17.13
N THR A 135 -1.19 -26.57 -16.14
CA THR A 135 -0.91 -25.13 -16.25
C THR A 135 0.41 -24.73 -15.60
N THR A 136 1.20 -25.70 -15.10
CA THR A 136 2.42 -25.44 -14.33
C THR A 136 3.42 -24.57 -15.09
N MET A 137 3.63 -24.83 -16.38
CA MET A 137 4.55 -24.04 -17.21
C MET A 137 4.15 -22.56 -17.30
N HIS A 138 2.86 -22.25 -17.40
CA HIS A 138 2.39 -20.88 -17.50
C HIS A 138 2.62 -20.07 -16.22
N PHE A 139 2.61 -20.73 -15.06
CA PHE A 139 2.94 -20.08 -13.79
C PHE A 139 4.44 -19.79 -13.68
N THR A 140 5.30 -20.69 -14.16
CA THR A 140 6.75 -20.46 -14.22
C THR A 140 7.09 -19.26 -15.11
N ASP A 141 6.50 -19.17 -16.31
CA ASP A 141 6.73 -18.03 -17.21
C ASP A 141 6.33 -16.69 -16.58
N LEU A 142 5.27 -16.69 -15.76
CA LEU A 142 4.77 -15.50 -15.08
C LEU A 142 5.68 -15.09 -13.91
N LEU A 143 6.21 -16.06 -13.17
CA LEU A 143 7.25 -15.82 -12.15
C LEU A 143 8.50 -15.20 -12.80
N ASP A 144 9.02 -15.82 -13.85
CA ASP A 144 10.21 -15.35 -14.57
C ASP A 144 9.99 -13.94 -15.15
N PHE A 145 8.78 -13.67 -15.67
CA PHE A 145 8.42 -12.35 -16.18
C PHE A 145 8.43 -11.28 -15.07
N ILE A 146 7.83 -11.56 -13.91
CA ILE A 146 7.81 -10.61 -12.79
C ILE A 146 9.21 -10.42 -12.23
N GLU A 147 9.98 -11.50 -12.05
CA GLU A 147 11.34 -11.43 -11.52
C GLU A 147 12.25 -10.62 -12.45
N THR A 148 12.20 -10.87 -13.76
CA THR A 148 13.04 -10.16 -14.75
C THR A 148 12.66 -8.69 -14.88
N ARG A 149 11.39 -8.33 -14.69
CA ARG A 149 10.90 -6.95 -14.91
C ARG A 149 10.87 -6.09 -13.66
N LEU A 150 10.49 -6.66 -12.52
CA LEU A 150 10.35 -5.95 -11.26
C LEU A 150 11.49 -6.24 -10.28
N GLY A 151 12.30 -7.29 -10.51
CA GLY A 151 13.37 -7.69 -9.60
C GLY A 151 12.87 -8.24 -8.27
N ILE A 152 11.61 -8.71 -8.23
CA ILE A 152 10.95 -9.23 -7.03
C ILE A 152 10.64 -10.70 -7.28
N VAL A 153 10.94 -11.56 -6.31
CA VAL A 153 10.58 -12.98 -6.33
C VAL A 153 9.12 -13.12 -5.85
N PRO A 154 8.15 -13.42 -6.74
CA PRO A 154 6.74 -13.53 -6.36
C PRO A 154 6.42 -14.92 -5.79
N GLU A 155 5.41 -15.00 -4.93
CA GLU A 155 4.78 -16.27 -4.54
C GLU A 155 3.44 -16.41 -5.28
N ILE A 156 3.29 -17.45 -6.12
CA ILE A 156 2.01 -17.77 -6.76
C ILE A 156 1.28 -18.82 -5.91
N LYS A 157 0.03 -18.51 -5.54
CA LYS A 157 -0.89 -19.46 -4.92
C LYS A 157 -2.02 -19.77 -5.88
N GLU A 158 -2.10 -21.02 -6.31
CA GLU A 158 -3.25 -21.50 -7.05
C GLU A 158 -4.40 -21.80 -6.09
N VAL A 159 -5.54 -21.16 -6.31
CA VAL A 159 -6.76 -21.39 -5.54
C VAL A 159 -7.86 -21.75 -6.52
N THR A 160 -8.31 -23.01 -6.50
CA THR A 160 -9.47 -23.44 -7.26
C THR A 160 -10.73 -22.99 -6.53
N VAL A 161 -11.54 -22.14 -7.17
CA VAL A 161 -12.79 -21.61 -6.59
C VAL A 161 -13.98 -22.18 -7.34
N GLY A 162 -14.90 -22.83 -6.61
CA GLY A 162 -16.18 -23.32 -7.13
C GLY A 162 -16.34 -24.84 -7.11
N ASN A 163 -17.55 -25.31 -7.44
CA ASN A 163 -17.85 -26.74 -7.56
C ASN A 163 -17.35 -27.28 -8.91
N VAL A 164 -16.78 -28.48 -8.90
CA VAL A 164 -16.45 -29.22 -10.13
C VAL A 164 -17.74 -29.53 -10.87
N GLU A 165 -17.92 -28.90 -12.03
CA GLU A 165 -19.07 -29.15 -12.90
C GLU A 165 -18.73 -30.29 -13.87
N LEU A 166 -19.53 -31.36 -13.84
CA LEU A 166 -19.43 -32.45 -14.79
C LEU A 166 -20.07 -32.01 -16.11
N VAL A 167 -19.23 -31.79 -17.13
CA VAL A 167 -19.68 -31.52 -18.50
C VAL A 167 -19.73 -32.79 -19.31
N THR A 168 -20.65 -32.84 -20.27
CA THR A 168 -20.75 -33.97 -21.21
C THR A 168 -19.53 -34.00 -22.14
N THR A 169 -19.22 -35.16 -22.73
CA THR A 169 -18.14 -35.30 -23.71
C THR A 169 -18.32 -34.40 -24.92
N LEU A 170 -19.57 -34.21 -25.38
CA LEU A 170 -19.88 -33.31 -26.49
C LEU A 170 -19.60 -31.84 -26.15
N GLU A 171 -19.92 -31.41 -24.93
CA GLU A 171 -19.63 -30.05 -24.48
C GLU A 171 -18.12 -29.82 -24.28
N HIS A 172 -17.40 -30.84 -23.77
CA HIS A 172 -15.96 -30.78 -23.65
C HIS A 172 -15.28 -30.61 -25.02
N THR A 173 -15.63 -31.46 -26.00
CA THR A 173 -15.05 -31.35 -27.35
C THR A 173 -15.42 -30.03 -28.02
N THR A 174 -16.65 -29.54 -27.82
CA THR A 174 -17.08 -28.24 -28.34
C THR A 174 -16.26 -27.10 -27.73
N ARG A 175 -16.02 -27.12 -26.41
CA ARG A 175 -15.22 -26.10 -25.72
C ARG A 175 -13.74 -26.15 -26.14
N GLU A 176 -13.14 -27.34 -26.27
CA GLU A 176 -11.76 -27.49 -26.76
C GLU A 176 -11.63 -27.05 -28.23
N THR A 177 -12.63 -27.34 -29.06
CA THR A 177 -12.66 -26.88 -30.46
C THR A 177 -12.74 -25.36 -30.52
N VAL A 178 -13.61 -24.73 -29.72
CA VAL A 178 -13.70 -23.27 -29.61
C VAL A 178 -12.40 -22.67 -29.09
N ARG A 179 -11.77 -23.27 -28.08
CA ARG A 179 -10.47 -22.83 -27.54
C ARG A 179 -9.37 -22.89 -28.61
N THR A 180 -9.27 -24.02 -29.33
CA THR A 180 -8.32 -24.21 -30.42
C THR A 180 -8.55 -23.21 -31.56
N ASN A 181 -9.81 -22.97 -31.92
CA ASN A 181 -10.19 -21.97 -32.92
C ASN A 181 -9.83 -20.56 -32.46
N MET A 182 -10.03 -20.21 -31.18
CA MET A 182 -9.62 -18.91 -30.65
C MET A 182 -8.10 -18.74 -30.69
N VAL A 183 -7.32 -19.78 -30.38
CA VAL A 183 -5.85 -19.76 -30.53
C VAL A 183 -5.44 -19.56 -32.00
N THR A 184 -6.22 -20.09 -32.94
CA THR A 184 -5.94 -19.97 -34.39
C THR A 184 -6.32 -18.60 -34.94
N VAL A 185 -7.43 -18.01 -34.48
CA VAL A 185 -7.92 -16.68 -34.91
C VAL A 185 -7.18 -15.54 -34.21
N HIS A 186 -6.97 -15.65 -32.90
CA HIS A 186 -6.12 -14.76 -32.12
C HIS A 186 -4.78 -15.42 -31.87
N LYS A 187 -3.96 -15.49 -32.92
CA LYS A 187 -2.60 -16.05 -32.83
C LYS A 187 -1.85 -15.42 -31.67
N THR A 188 -1.44 -16.24 -30.71
CA THR A 188 -0.58 -15.81 -29.61
C THR A 188 0.75 -15.30 -30.19
N ASN A 189 1.46 -14.46 -29.43
CA ASN A 189 2.77 -13.96 -29.88
C ASN A 189 3.75 -15.10 -30.13
N GLU A 190 3.62 -16.21 -29.41
CA GLU A 190 4.40 -17.42 -29.61
C GLU A 190 4.12 -18.09 -30.96
N ILE A 191 2.85 -18.24 -31.34
CA ILE A 191 2.47 -18.77 -32.66
C ILE A 191 2.96 -17.83 -33.77
N LYS A 192 2.80 -16.52 -33.59
CA LYS A 192 3.32 -15.53 -34.55
C LYS A 192 4.84 -15.62 -34.69
N LEU A 193 5.56 -15.80 -33.58
CA LEU A 193 7.01 -15.96 -33.60
C LEU A 193 7.42 -17.24 -34.33
N SER A 194 6.76 -18.36 -34.05
CA SER A 194 7.01 -19.64 -34.72
C SER A 194 6.76 -19.56 -36.22
N GLU A 195 5.65 -18.95 -36.65
CA GLU A 195 5.34 -18.73 -38.07
C GLU A 195 6.39 -17.85 -38.75
N LEU A 196 6.87 -16.82 -38.07
CA LEU A 196 7.89 -15.92 -38.60
C LEU A 196 9.25 -16.62 -38.72
N GLN A 197 9.60 -17.49 -37.78
CA GLN A 197 10.79 -18.34 -37.85
C GLN A 197 10.69 -19.35 -39.00
N LEU A 198 9.53 -19.98 -39.20
CA LEU A 198 9.30 -20.88 -40.34
C LEU A 198 9.44 -20.14 -41.68
N ALA A 199 8.82 -18.97 -41.81
CA ALA A 199 8.93 -18.15 -43.01
C ALA A 199 10.38 -17.69 -43.27
N TYR A 200 11.10 -17.30 -42.23
CA TYR A 200 12.51 -16.92 -42.30
C TYR A 200 13.39 -18.09 -42.76
N ASN A 201 13.19 -19.28 -42.18
CA ASN A 201 13.93 -20.48 -42.55
C ASN A 201 13.63 -20.92 -44.00
N GLU A 202 12.39 -20.77 -44.45
CA GLU A 202 12.02 -21.04 -45.85
C GLU A 202 12.71 -20.06 -46.82
N LEU A 203 12.73 -18.77 -46.48
CA LEU A 203 13.46 -17.75 -47.24
C LEU A 203 14.96 -18.05 -47.32
N LEU A 204 15.57 -18.45 -46.20
CA LEU A 204 16.98 -18.87 -46.14
C LEU A 204 17.25 -20.06 -47.06
N ASN A 205 16.41 -21.09 -47.02
CA ASN A 205 16.54 -22.25 -47.89
C ASN A 205 16.41 -21.87 -49.37
N ARG A 206 15.48 -20.96 -49.73
CA ARG A 206 15.37 -20.46 -51.11
C ARG A 206 16.60 -19.69 -51.55
N LEU A 207 17.21 -18.90 -50.66
CA LEU A 207 18.44 -18.14 -50.93
C LEU A 207 19.62 -19.08 -51.18
N VAL A 208 19.77 -20.13 -50.37
CA VAL A 208 20.79 -21.17 -50.57
C VAL A 208 20.63 -21.87 -51.92
N LEU A 209 19.40 -22.23 -52.30
CA LEU A 209 19.12 -22.84 -53.61
C LEU A 209 19.43 -21.89 -54.77
N LEU A 210 19.14 -20.60 -54.63
CA LEU A 210 19.47 -19.58 -55.63
C LEU A 210 20.98 -19.41 -55.80
N GLN A 211 21.74 -19.36 -54.69
CA GLN A 211 23.20 -19.27 -54.74
C GLN A 211 23.85 -20.50 -55.40
N GLN A 212 23.28 -21.69 -55.21
CA GLN A 212 23.73 -22.91 -55.88
C GLN A 212 23.34 -22.97 -57.37
N SER A 213 22.37 -22.16 -57.81
CA SER A 213 21.90 -22.10 -59.19
C SER A 213 22.58 -21.04 -60.06
N ILE A 214 23.46 -20.23 -59.48
CA ILE A 214 24.29 -19.26 -60.22
C ILE A 214 25.59 -19.98 -60.61
N PRO A 215 25.82 -20.26 -61.92
CA PRO A 215 27.02 -20.93 -62.40
C PRO A 215 28.29 -20.08 -62.30
#